data_AF-A0AAW0NTB5-F1
#
_entry.id   AF-A0AAW0NTB5-F1
#
_cell.length_a   1.000
_cell.length_b   1.000
_cell.length_c   1.000
_cell.angle_alpha   90.00
_cell.angle_beta   90.00
_cell.angle_gamma   90.00
#
_symmetry.space_group_name_H-M   'P 1'
#
loop_
_entity.id
_entity.type
_entity.pdbx_description
1 polymer ?
#
loop_
_entity_poly.entity_id
_entity_poly.type
_entity_poly.pdbx_seq_one_letter_code
_entity_poly.pdbx_strand_id
1 'polypeptide(L)'
;MEGSSALAPQKNEFMTLGDWESMWQRGQTGFHQTTVYKLLESNIDKVLAGRTGVKFFFPLCGKAVDMKWLSDLGHSVVGVEISEKAIREFFAESKMSYTEEPVSTIPGAKVFRNTEKTVSIYQCDIYCFSR
;
A
#
# COMPACT_ATOMS: atom_id res chain seq x y z
N MET A 1 7.05 40.74 15.02
CA MET A 1 5.87 40.06 14.46
C MET A 1 6.26 38.60 14.28
N GLU A 2 5.86 37.76 15.23
CA GLU A 2 6.13 36.31 15.19
C GLU A 2 5.26 35.66 14.12
N GLY A 3 5.88 34.89 13.24
CA GLY A 3 5.20 34.09 12.23
C GLY A 3 4.46 32.93 12.90
N SER A 4 3.13 32.98 12.85
CA SER A 4 2.27 31.86 13.27
C SER A 4 2.58 30.63 12.42
N SER A 5 3.15 29.60 13.04
CA SER A 5 3.39 28.29 12.43
C SER A 5 2.07 27.52 12.36
N ALA A 6 1.54 27.34 11.14
CA ALA A 6 0.30 26.60 10.87
C ALA A 6 0.39 25.06 11.06
N LEU A 7 1.50 24.55 11.62
CA LEU A 7 1.76 23.10 11.75
C LEU A 7 1.40 22.52 13.13
N ALA A 8 0.91 23.34 14.07
CA ALA A 8 0.70 22.93 15.46
C ALA A 8 -0.51 22.03 15.79
N PRO A 9 -1.65 22.00 15.06
CA PRO A 9 -2.88 21.43 15.63
C PRO A 9 -2.87 19.91 15.79
N GLN A 10 -2.02 19.18 15.06
CA GLN A 10 -2.05 17.70 15.02
C GLN A 10 -0.82 17.03 15.66
N LYS A 11 0.08 17.80 16.31
CA LYS A 11 1.35 17.28 16.84
C LYS A 11 1.19 16.12 17.84
N ASN A 12 0.04 16.06 18.52
CA ASN A 12 -0.28 15.04 19.52
C ASN A 12 -1.36 14.06 19.05
N GLU A 13 -1.73 14.08 17.76
CA GLU A 13 -2.60 13.06 17.19
C GLU A 13 -1.80 11.75 17.06
N PHE A 14 -2.38 10.68 17.60
CA PHE A 14 -1.78 9.35 17.57
C PHE A 14 -2.86 8.34 17.25
N MET A 15 -2.52 7.38 16.39
CA MET A 15 -3.38 6.27 16.03
C MET A 15 -2.59 4.98 16.17
N THR A 16 -3.16 3.99 16.85
CA THR A 16 -2.53 2.67 17.00
C THR A 16 -2.72 1.85 15.73
N LEU A 17 -1.94 0.76 15.61
CA LEU A 17 -2.17 -0.24 14.56
C LEU A 17 -3.60 -0.82 14.61
N GLY A 18 -4.09 -1.11 15.83
CA GLY A 18 -5.42 -1.66 16.03
C GLY A 18 -6.55 -0.71 15.64
N ASP A 19 -6.36 0.61 15.76
CA ASP A 19 -7.34 1.60 15.31
C ASP A 19 -7.51 1.54 13.78
N TRP A 20 -6.39 1.47 13.04
CA TRP A 20 -6.39 1.33 11.57
C TRP A 20 -7.03 0.02 11.12
N GLU A 21 -6.68 -1.10 11.74
CA GLU A 21 -7.31 -2.39 11.47
C GLU A 21 -8.82 -2.31 11.73
N SER A 22 -9.23 -1.66 12.81
CA SER A 22 -10.63 -1.49 13.16
C SER A 22 -11.41 -0.65 12.15
N MET A 23 -10.80 0.40 11.58
CA MET A 23 -11.41 1.18 10.49
C MET A 23 -11.71 0.29 9.28
N TRP A 24 -10.75 -0.55 8.87
CA TRP A 24 -10.97 -1.52 7.79
C TRP A 24 -12.06 -2.53 8.12
N GLN A 25 -12.09 -3.06 9.34
CA GLN A 25 -13.14 -4.00 9.76
C GLN A 25 -14.54 -3.37 9.66
N ARG A 26 -14.67 -2.10 10.07
CA ARG A 26 -15.92 -1.33 10.01
C ARG A 26 -16.24 -0.76 8.61
N GLY A 27 -15.38 -0.96 7.62
CA GLY A 27 -15.55 -0.40 6.28
C GLY A 27 -15.41 1.12 6.22
N GLN A 28 -14.73 1.72 7.21
CA GLN A 28 -14.48 3.17 7.28
C GLN A 28 -13.29 3.56 6.41
N THR A 29 -13.39 3.30 5.11
CA THR A 29 -12.31 3.44 4.12
C THR A 29 -12.55 4.62 3.18
N GLY A 30 -13.00 5.76 3.72
CA GLY A 30 -13.33 6.96 2.92
C GLY A 30 -12.14 7.57 2.15
N PHE A 31 -10.92 7.14 2.46
CA PHE A 31 -9.69 7.48 1.73
C PHE A 31 -9.47 6.64 0.47
N HIS A 32 -10.17 5.51 0.31
CA HIS A 32 -9.99 4.61 -0.82
C HIS A 32 -10.60 5.20 -2.11
N GLN A 33 -9.79 5.28 -3.16
CA GLN A 33 -10.25 5.61 -4.50
C GLN A 33 -10.42 4.33 -5.32
N THR A 34 -11.56 4.20 -6.00
CA THR A 34 -11.92 3.00 -6.80
C THR A 34 -11.32 3.02 -8.21
N THR A 35 -10.63 4.09 -8.57
CA THR A 35 -9.92 4.27 -9.85
C THR A 35 -8.47 4.63 -9.59
N VAL A 36 -7.61 4.42 -10.59
CA VAL A 36 -6.20 4.87 -10.55
C VAL A 36 -6.14 6.36 -10.24
N TYR A 37 -5.17 6.75 -9.41
CA TYR A 37 -4.99 8.14 -9.04
C TYR A 37 -4.59 8.96 -10.27
N LYS A 38 -5.45 9.92 -10.66
CA LYS A 38 -5.34 10.66 -11.92
C LYS A 38 -3.99 11.36 -12.13
N LEU A 39 -3.35 11.85 -11.07
CA LEU A 39 -2.02 12.47 -11.19
C LEU A 39 -0.91 11.45 -11.43
N LEU A 40 -1.03 10.23 -10.88
CA LEU A 40 -0.09 9.16 -11.18
C LEU A 40 -0.24 8.75 -12.64
N GLU A 41 -1.48 8.50 -13.09
CA GLU A 41 -1.78 8.12 -14.47
C GLU A 41 -1.23 9.16 -15.48
N SER A 42 -1.50 10.45 -15.26
CA SER A 42 -1.06 11.51 -16.17
C SER A 42 0.44 11.84 -16.13
N ASN A 43 1.19 11.32 -15.15
CA ASN A 43 2.63 11.60 -15.02
C ASN A 43 3.50 10.32 -15.05
N ILE A 44 2.93 9.15 -15.34
CA ILE A 44 3.67 7.90 -15.28
C ILE A 44 4.86 7.88 -16.22
N ASP A 45 4.74 8.41 -17.44
CA ASP A 45 5.86 8.47 -18.40
C ASP A 45 7.05 9.27 -17.85
N LYS A 46 6.78 10.35 -17.11
CA LYS A 46 7.81 11.16 -16.45
C LYS A 46 8.47 10.41 -15.29
N VAL A 47 7.66 9.68 -14.50
CA VAL A 47 8.16 8.84 -13.40
C VAL A 47 9.03 7.72 -13.94
N LEU A 48 8.63 7.08 -15.04
CA LEU A 48 9.37 6.00 -15.67
C LEU A 48 10.64 6.52 -16.34
N ALA A 49 10.61 7.69 -16.98
CA ALA A 49 11.74 8.28 -17.69
C ALA A 49 12.39 7.28 -18.68
N GLY A 50 11.55 6.54 -19.42
CA GLY A 50 11.97 5.52 -20.38
C GLY A 50 12.39 4.17 -19.77
N ARG A 51 12.37 4.02 -18.44
CA ARG A 51 12.69 2.74 -17.77
C ARG A 51 11.51 1.78 -17.86
N THR A 52 11.81 0.51 -18.08
CA THR A 52 10.85 -0.61 -18.03
C THR A 52 11.13 -1.47 -16.80
N GLY A 53 10.15 -2.28 -16.36
CA GLY A 53 10.35 -3.19 -15.21
C GLY A 53 10.70 -2.50 -13.89
N VAL A 54 10.33 -1.22 -13.72
CA VAL A 54 10.55 -0.46 -12.49
C VAL A 54 9.89 -1.16 -11.30
N LYS A 55 10.54 -1.10 -10.14
CA LYS A 55 10.00 -1.60 -8.87
C LYS A 55 9.42 -0.43 -8.08
N PHE A 56 8.11 -0.46 -7.84
CA PHE A 56 7.39 0.54 -7.07
C PHE A 56 7.14 0.06 -5.64
N PHE A 57 7.27 0.99 -4.68
CA PHE A 57 6.97 0.76 -3.28
C PHE A 57 5.77 1.60 -2.86
N PHE A 58 4.78 0.95 -2.23
CA PHE A 58 3.56 1.56 -1.73
C PHE A 58 3.51 1.45 -0.20
N PRO A 59 3.90 2.51 0.53
CA PRO A 59 3.79 2.53 1.98
C PRO A 59 2.31 2.72 2.40
N LEU A 60 1.86 1.95 3.39
CA LEU A 60 0.46 1.96 3.88
C LEU A 60 -0.55 1.76 2.74
N CYS A 61 -0.36 0.71 1.95
CA CYS A 61 -0.95 0.62 0.62
C CYS A 61 -2.47 0.39 0.60
N GLY A 62 -3.06 -0.05 1.71
CA GLY A 62 -4.46 -0.49 1.76
C GLY A 62 -4.76 -1.44 0.60
N LYS A 63 -5.73 -1.04 -0.22
CA LYS A 63 -6.10 -1.71 -1.48
C LYS A 63 -5.97 -0.82 -2.72
N ALA A 64 -4.93 0.02 -2.77
CA ALA A 64 -4.74 0.96 -3.89
C ALA A 64 -4.79 0.28 -5.27
N VAL A 65 -5.72 0.72 -6.12
CA VAL A 65 -5.92 0.20 -7.48
C VAL A 65 -4.69 0.42 -8.37
N ASP A 66 -3.94 1.48 -8.07
CA ASP A 66 -2.67 1.86 -8.71
C ASP A 66 -1.65 0.72 -8.72
N MET A 67 -1.63 -0.12 -7.66
CA MET A 67 -0.71 -1.26 -7.58
C MET A 67 -0.96 -2.29 -8.68
N LYS A 68 -2.24 -2.62 -8.93
CA LYS A 68 -2.61 -3.50 -10.04
C LYS A 68 -2.28 -2.86 -11.38
N TRP A 69 -2.61 -1.58 -11.54
CA TRP A 69 -2.40 -0.87 -12.79
C TRP A 69 -0.92 -0.82 -13.20
N LEU A 70 -0.01 -0.49 -12.27
CA LEU A 70 1.43 -0.51 -12.52
C LEU A 70 1.93 -1.93 -12.83
N SER A 71 1.40 -2.93 -12.13
CA SER A 71 1.73 -4.33 -12.40
C SER A 71 1.31 -4.77 -13.82
N ASP A 72 0.12 -4.36 -14.27
CA ASP A 72 -0.35 -4.64 -15.64
C ASP A 72 0.51 -3.93 -16.72
N LEU A 73 1.17 -2.83 -16.38
CA LEU A 73 2.17 -2.17 -17.24
C LEU A 73 3.53 -2.88 -17.26
N GLY A 74 3.68 -4.00 -16.55
CA GLY A 74 4.92 -4.79 -16.49
C GLY A 74 5.92 -4.34 -15.43
N HIS A 75 5.47 -3.56 -14.44
CA HIS A 75 6.28 -3.15 -13.30
C HIS A 75 6.08 -4.08 -12.10
N SER A 76 7.07 -4.14 -11.21
CA SER A 76 6.94 -4.90 -9.97
C SER A 76 6.47 -4.01 -8.84
N VAL A 77 5.60 -4.52 -7.97
CA VAL A 77 5.00 -3.74 -6.88
C VAL A 77 5.25 -4.40 -5.54
N VAL A 78 5.66 -3.59 -4.57
CA VAL A 78 5.80 -3.98 -3.17
C VAL A 78 4.96 -3.05 -2.30
N GLY A 79 3.96 -3.59 -1.63
CA GLY A 79 3.14 -2.86 -0.65
C GLY A 79 3.47 -3.26 0.78
N VAL A 80 3.25 -2.35 1.73
CA VAL A 80 3.18 -2.65 3.16
C VAL A 80 1.85 -2.13 3.68
N GLU A 81 1.09 -2.97 4.38
CA GLU A 81 -0.22 -2.65 4.93
C GLU A 81 -0.41 -3.44 6.22
N ILE A 82 -1.01 -2.84 7.26
CA ILE A 82 -1.24 -3.56 8.52
C ILE A 82 -2.49 -4.45 8.46
N SER A 83 -3.53 -3.98 7.77
CA SER A 83 -4.84 -4.61 7.68
C SER A 83 -4.84 -5.79 6.70
N GLU A 84 -4.83 -7.00 7.25
CA GLU A 84 -5.00 -8.23 6.45
C GLU A 84 -6.27 -8.20 5.60
N LYS A 85 -7.36 -7.60 6.13
CA LYS A 85 -8.62 -7.43 5.37
C LYS A 85 -8.41 -6.61 4.11
N ALA A 86 -7.69 -5.49 4.20
CA ALA A 86 -7.38 -4.63 3.05
C ALA A 86 -6.60 -5.39 1.97
N ILE A 87 -5.60 -6.17 2.40
CA ILE A 87 -4.75 -6.95 1.50
C ILE A 87 -5.58 -8.02 0.78
N ARG A 88 -6.43 -8.75 1.50
CA ARG A 88 -7.31 -9.77 0.90
C ARG A 88 -8.33 -9.14 -0.06
N GLU A 89 -8.93 -8.00 0.31
CA GLU A 89 -9.82 -7.24 -0.57
C GLU A 89 -9.10 -6.78 -1.85
N PHE A 90 -7.86 -6.29 -1.75
CA PHE A 90 -7.05 -5.92 -2.92
C PHE A 90 -6.93 -7.07 -3.92
N PHE A 91 -6.52 -8.26 -3.47
CA PHE A 91 -6.34 -9.41 -4.37
C PHE A 91 -7.67 -9.89 -4.96
N ALA A 92 -8.73 -9.90 -4.15
CA ALA A 92 -10.07 -10.29 -4.60
C ALA A 92 -10.61 -9.32 -5.67
N GLU A 93 -10.58 -8.01 -5.41
CA GLU A 93 -11.03 -6.97 -6.33
C GLU A 93 -10.17 -6.90 -7.60
N SER A 94 -8.86 -7.13 -7.45
CA SER A 94 -7.91 -7.21 -8.56
C SER A 94 -8.03 -8.48 -9.38
N LYS A 95 -8.84 -9.46 -8.94
CA LYS A 95 -8.97 -10.80 -9.54
C LYS A 95 -7.62 -11.49 -9.69
N MET A 96 -6.77 -11.36 -8.67
CA MET A 96 -5.44 -11.96 -8.63
C MET A 96 -5.41 -13.10 -7.61
N SER A 97 -4.87 -14.25 -8.02
CA SER A 97 -4.47 -15.30 -7.07
C SER A 97 -3.29 -14.82 -6.22
N TYR A 98 -3.08 -15.43 -5.06
CA TYR A 98 -1.89 -15.16 -4.25
C TYR A 98 -1.53 -16.35 -3.38
N THR A 99 -0.27 -16.41 -2.95
CA THR A 99 0.18 -17.26 -1.85
C THR A 99 0.42 -16.42 -0.60
N GLU A 100 0.36 -17.07 0.56
CA GLU A 100 0.68 -16.47 1.86
C GLU A 100 1.86 -17.19 2.47
N GLU A 101 2.86 -16.44 2.92
CA GLU A 101 4.06 -16.98 3.56
C GLU A 101 4.41 -16.13 4.79
N PRO A 102 4.92 -16.74 5.88
CA PRO A 102 5.44 -15.99 7.00
C PRO A 102 6.71 -15.21 6.60
N VAL A 103 6.91 -14.03 7.16
CA VAL A 103 8.13 -13.24 6.97
C VAL A 103 9.11 -13.58 8.10
N SER A 104 10.18 -14.31 7.77
CA SER A 104 11.12 -14.84 8.77
C SER A 104 11.83 -13.77 9.61
N THR A 105 11.99 -12.55 9.07
CA THR A 105 12.67 -11.43 9.75
C THR A 105 11.75 -10.60 10.64
N ILE A 106 10.43 -10.75 10.53
CA ILE A 106 9.44 -9.94 11.25
C ILE A 106 8.43 -10.87 11.93
N PRO A 107 8.53 -11.12 13.24
CA PRO A 107 7.63 -12.01 13.97
C PRO A 107 6.16 -11.65 13.74
N GLY A 108 5.35 -12.65 13.37
CA GLY A 108 3.92 -12.50 13.13
C GLY A 108 3.52 -11.87 11.79
N ALA A 109 4.48 -11.35 11.01
CA ALA A 109 4.18 -10.78 9.71
C ALA A 109 4.02 -11.86 8.64
N LYS A 110 3.16 -11.55 7.67
CA LYS A 110 2.90 -12.38 6.48
C LYS A 110 3.20 -11.59 5.21
N VAL A 111 3.56 -12.28 4.13
CA VAL A 111 3.62 -11.70 2.79
C VAL A 111 2.61 -12.41 1.90
N PHE A 112 1.81 -11.60 1.21
CA PHE A 112 0.84 -12.02 0.21
C PHE A 112 1.46 -11.76 -1.16
N ARG A 113 1.63 -12.80 -1.98
CA ARG A 113 2.40 -12.71 -3.22
C ARG A 113 1.62 -13.25 -4.42
N ASN A 114 1.53 -12.44 -5.47
CA ASN A 114 1.22 -12.90 -6.82
C ASN A 114 2.49 -12.84 -7.67
N THR A 115 2.99 -14.00 -8.10
CA THR A 115 4.23 -14.11 -8.89
C THR A 115 4.01 -13.82 -10.37
N GLU A 116 2.84 -14.09 -10.92
CA GLU A 116 2.49 -13.84 -12.33
C GLU A 116 2.49 -12.34 -12.67
N LYS A 117 1.99 -11.53 -11.73
CA LYS A 117 1.83 -10.08 -11.81
C LYS A 117 2.91 -9.33 -11.03
N THR A 118 3.82 -10.04 -10.37
CA THR A 118 4.93 -9.47 -9.58
C THR A 118 4.51 -8.47 -8.51
N VAL A 119 3.40 -8.77 -7.82
CA VAL A 119 2.88 -7.99 -6.69
C VAL A 119 3.19 -8.72 -5.39
N SER A 120 3.74 -8.02 -4.40
CA SER A 120 3.94 -8.55 -3.04
C SER A 120 3.47 -7.53 -2.01
N ILE A 121 2.57 -7.91 -1.11
CA ILE A 121 2.09 -7.04 -0.03
C ILE A 121 2.46 -7.67 1.31
N TYR A 122 3.20 -6.92 2.12
CA TYR A 122 3.65 -7.32 3.45
C TYR A 122 2.63 -6.84 4.49
N GLN A 123 2.11 -7.79 5.26
CA GLN A 123 1.22 -7.55 6.38
C GLN A 123 2.06 -7.30 7.64
N CYS A 124 2.44 -6.05 7.88
CA CYS A 124 3.21 -5.65 9.05
C CYS A 124 3.14 -4.14 9.29
N ASP A 125 3.64 -3.70 10.45
CA ASP A 125 3.99 -2.30 10.68
C ASP A 125 5.08 -1.87 9.69
N ILE A 126 4.90 -0.71 9.04
CA ILE A 126 5.89 -0.13 8.13
C ILE A 126 7.21 0.16 8.83
N TYR A 127 7.21 0.46 10.12
CA TYR A 127 8.44 0.70 10.89
C TYR A 127 9.22 -0.60 11.16
N CYS A 128 8.55 -1.75 11.10
CA CYS A 128 9.20 -3.06 11.19
C CYS A 128 9.66 -3.59 9.83
N PHE A 129 9.22 -2.97 8.73
CA PHE A 129 9.56 -3.41 7.38
C PHE A 129 11.03 -3.14 7.07
N SER A 130 11.80 -4.21 6.88
CA SER A 130 13.18 -4.17 6.39
C SER A 130 13.31 -5.18 5.25
N ARG A 131 13.68 -4.69 4.06
CA ARG A 131 13.85 -5.51 2.85
C ARG A 131 15.00 -5.05 2.01
#